data_AF-A0A6H9YDG7-F1
#
_entry.id   AF-A0A6H9YDG7-F1
#
_cell.length_a   1.000
_cell.length_b   1.000
_cell.length_c   1.000
_cell.angle_alpha   90.00
_cell.angle_beta   90.00
_cell.angle_gamma   90.00
#
_symmetry.space_group_name_H-M   'P 1'
#
loop_
_entity.id
_entity.type
_entity.pdbx_description
1 polymer ?
#
loop_
_entity_poly.entity_id
_entity_poly.type
_entity_poly.pdbx_seq_one_letter_code
_entity_poly.pdbx_strand_id
1 'polypeptide(L)'
;MRGSRWPWLKILAGALVIFGLAMFNINAEAVINGDAVECDGSPMRPDQWCVSAVGGGTHSYEEEKQSEARGALVGYAGAGLGILGIVLFIGHGITARRRS
;
A
#
# COMPACT_ATOMS: atom_id res chain seq x y z
N MET A 1 15.03 36.84 8.30
CA MET A 1 14.98 35.37 8.52
C MET A 1 13.85 34.76 7.69
N ARG A 2 14.09 34.33 6.43
CA ARG A 2 13.10 33.61 5.62
C ARG A 2 13.32 32.10 5.81
N GLY A 3 12.85 31.58 6.94
CA GLY A 3 13.06 30.20 7.35
C GLY A 3 12.19 29.20 6.59
N SER A 4 12.83 28.29 5.86
CA SER A 4 12.64 26.84 6.03
C SER A 4 11.21 26.26 5.99
N ARG A 5 10.27 26.80 5.22
CA ARG A 5 9.02 26.05 4.87
C ARG A 5 9.21 25.06 3.70
N TRP A 6 10.33 25.15 2.98
CA TRP A 6 10.64 24.39 1.77
C TRP A 6 11.29 22.99 1.94
N PRO A 7 12.16 22.72 2.93
CA PRO A 7 12.73 21.37 3.08
C PRO A 7 11.68 20.36 3.55
N TRP A 8 10.69 20.81 4.33
CA TRP A 8 9.61 19.96 4.83
C TRP A 8 8.76 19.32 3.74
N LEU A 9 8.54 19.99 2.60
CA LEU A 9 7.80 19.41 1.48
C LEU A 9 8.55 18.24 0.83
N LYS A 10 9.88 18.33 0.73
CA LYS A 10 10.69 17.22 0.20
C LYS A 10 10.69 16.03 1.16
N ILE A 11 10.79 16.30 2.46
CA ILE A 11 10.72 15.28 3.50
C ILE A 11 9.34 14.60 3.47
N LEU A 12 8.26 15.37 3.40
CA LEU A 12 6.89 14.85 3.30
C LEU A 12 6.70 14.03 2.02
N ALA A 13 7.15 14.53 0.86
CA ALA A 13 7.05 13.82 -0.40
C ALA A 13 7.83 12.49 -0.36
N GLY A 14 9.06 12.50 0.19
CA GLY A 14 9.84 11.29 0.41
C GLY A 14 9.15 10.30 1.35
N ALA A 15 8.59 10.79 2.46
CA ALA A 15 7.84 9.97 3.40
C ALA A 15 6.63 9.31 2.72
N LEU A 16 5.86 10.07 1.94
CA LEU A 16 4.71 9.54 1.19
C LEU A 16 5.11 8.45 0.19
N VAL A 17 6.25 8.60 -0.50
CA VAL A 17 6.79 7.56 -1.38
C VAL A 17 7.14 6.30 -0.60
N ILE A 18 7.88 6.44 0.51
CA ILE A 18 8.32 5.30 1.32
C ILE A 18 7.12 4.57 1.94
N PHE A 19 6.21 5.31 2.57
CA PHE A 19 5.00 4.74 3.17
C PHE A 19 4.09 4.11 2.13
N GLY A 20 3.88 4.78 1.00
CA GLY A 20 3.08 4.24 -0.09
C GLY A 20 3.65 2.95 -0.65
N LEU A 21 4.97 2.91 -0.88
CA LEU A 21 5.66 1.72 -1.36
C LEU A 21 5.61 0.59 -0.32
N ALA A 22 5.81 0.87 0.95
CA ALA A 22 5.74 -0.13 2.02
C ALA A 22 4.33 -0.73 2.13
N MET A 23 3.29 0.11 2.16
CA MET A 23 1.89 -0.33 2.19
C MET A 23 1.55 -1.17 0.95
N PHE A 24 2.00 -0.75 -0.23
CA PHE A 24 1.77 -1.52 -1.45
C PHE A 24 2.46 -2.88 -1.40
N ASN A 25 3.75 -2.96 -1.02
CA ASN A 25 4.49 -4.23 -1.01
C ASN A 25 3.96 -5.23 0.02
N ILE A 26 3.62 -4.75 1.22
CA ILE A 26 3.04 -5.62 2.27
C ILE A 26 1.70 -6.21 1.83
N ASN A 27 0.95 -5.52 0.98
CA ASN A 27 -0.37 -5.94 0.52
C ASN A 27 -0.41 -6.26 -0.97
N ALA A 28 0.75 -6.49 -1.59
CA ALA A 28 0.86 -6.67 -3.04
C ALA A 28 0.15 -7.94 -3.50
N GLU A 29 0.25 -9.00 -2.69
CA GLU A 29 -0.42 -10.28 -2.94
C GLU A 29 -1.93 -10.09 -3.03
N ALA A 30 -2.54 -9.39 -2.06
CA ALA A 30 -3.97 -9.09 -2.10
C ALA A 30 -4.39 -8.23 -3.32
N VAL A 31 -3.52 -7.34 -3.79
CA VAL A 31 -3.79 -6.52 -4.99
C VAL A 31 -3.67 -7.35 -6.28
N ILE A 32 -2.71 -8.27 -6.35
CA ILE A 32 -2.40 -9.07 -7.55
C ILE A 32 -3.35 -10.26 -7.68
N ASN A 33 -3.72 -10.90 -6.57
CA ASN A 33 -4.62 -12.05 -6.53
C ASN A 33 -6.08 -11.66 -6.82
N GLY A 34 -6.46 -10.41 -6.54
CA GLY A 34 -7.78 -9.88 -6.90
C GLY A 34 -8.91 -10.48 -6.06
N ASP A 35 -9.78 -11.27 -6.68
CA ASP A 35 -10.91 -11.96 -6.02
C ASP A 35 -10.57 -13.40 -5.59
N ALA A 36 -9.33 -13.85 -5.85
CA ALA A 36 -8.89 -15.19 -5.48
C ALA A 36 -8.48 -15.22 -4.00
N VAL A 37 -9.25 -15.94 -3.19
CA VAL A 37 -8.97 -16.15 -1.77
C VAL A 37 -7.91 -17.22 -1.59
N GLU A 38 -6.82 -16.87 -0.91
CA GLU A 38 -5.71 -17.76 -0.61
C GLU A 38 -5.58 -18.05 0.88
N CYS A 39 -5.15 -19.27 1.18
CA CYS A 39 -4.74 -19.72 2.50
C CYS A 39 -3.29 -20.18 2.41
N ASP A 40 -2.38 -19.44 3.05
CA ASP A 40 -0.93 -19.74 3.07
C ASP A 40 -0.34 -19.97 1.66
N GLY A 41 -0.77 -19.16 0.69
CA GLY A 41 -0.33 -19.23 -0.72
C GLY A 41 -1.01 -20.32 -1.56
N SER A 42 -2.06 -20.96 -1.05
CA SER A 42 -2.88 -21.92 -1.81
C SER A 42 -4.31 -21.42 -2.02
N PRO A 43 -4.89 -21.55 -3.24
CA PRO A 43 -6.23 -21.06 -3.52
C PRO A 43 -7.29 -21.87 -2.76
N MET A 44 -8.28 -21.16 -2.25
CA MET A 44 -9.33 -21.67 -1.38
C MET A 44 -10.69 -21.72 -2.10
N ARG A 45 -11.53 -22.70 -1.77
CA ARG A 45 -12.91 -22.82 -2.28
C ARG A 45 -13.95 -22.20 -1.33
N PRO A 46 -15.11 -21.74 -1.86
CA PRO A 46 -16.16 -21.15 -1.04
C PRO A 46 -16.91 -22.23 -0.25
N ASP A 47 -16.39 -22.51 0.96
CA ASP A 47 -16.86 -23.48 1.99
C ASP A 47 -15.68 -24.05 2.79
N GLN A 48 -14.46 -23.88 2.28
CA GLN A 48 -13.25 -24.33 2.95
C GLN A 48 -12.92 -23.45 4.15
N TRP A 49 -12.13 -24.04 5.05
CA TRP A 49 -11.54 -23.36 6.20
C TRP A 49 -10.03 -23.30 6.02
N CYS A 50 -9.46 -22.13 6.25
CA CYS A 50 -8.02 -21.94 6.30
C CYS A 50 -7.53 -22.27 7.71
N VAL A 51 -6.53 -23.13 7.79
CA VAL A 51 -5.76 -23.36 9.02
C VAL A 51 -4.41 -22.71 8.78
N SER A 52 -4.16 -21.56 9.38
CA SER A 52 -2.88 -20.88 9.22
C SER A 52 -1.80 -21.67 9.98
N ALA A 53 -0.84 -22.24 9.25
CA ALA A 53 0.30 -22.95 9.83
C ALA A 53 1.19 -22.03 10.69
N VAL A 54 1.16 -20.72 10.41
CA VAL A 54 2.01 -19.71 11.05
C VAL A 54 1.28 -18.92 12.13
N GLY A 55 -0.05 -18.79 12.05
CA GLY A 55 -0.86 -17.98 12.97
C GLY A 55 -1.72 -18.75 13.98
N GLY A 56 -1.84 -20.07 13.84
CA GLY A 56 -2.63 -20.93 14.75
C GLY A 56 -4.15 -20.68 14.76
N GLY A 57 -4.63 -19.74 13.94
CA GLY A 57 -6.05 -19.43 13.75
C GLY A 57 -6.71 -20.32 12.71
N THR A 58 -8.00 -20.57 12.90
CA THR A 58 -8.88 -21.11 11.86
C THR A 58 -9.76 -19.99 11.35
N HIS A 59 -9.66 -19.71 10.05
CA HIS A 59 -10.43 -18.67 9.39
C HIS A 59 -11.33 -19.28 8.32
N SER A 60 -12.56 -18.80 8.23
CA SER A 60 -13.46 -19.22 7.16
C SER A 60 -13.11 -18.50 5.84
N TYR A 61 -13.54 -19.08 4.71
CA TYR A 61 -13.38 -18.45 3.40
C TYR A 61 -13.82 -16.97 3.36
N GLU A 62 -14.94 -16.63 4.01
CA GLU A 62 -15.45 -15.24 4.04
C GLU A 62 -14.60 -14.32 4.92
N GLU A 63 -13.99 -14.84 5.98
CA GLU A 63 -13.05 -14.09 6.82
C GLU A 63 -11.77 -13.77 6.04
N GLU A 64 -11.20 -14.76 5.35
CA GLU A 64 -10.01 -14.56 4.51
C GLU A 64 -10.30 -13.62 3.34
N LYS A 65 -11.45 -13.79 2.67
CA LYS A 65 -11.91 -12.88 1.62
C LYS A 65 -12.02 -11.44 2.11
N GLN A 66 -12.56 -11.23 3.31
CA GLN A 66 -12.65 -9.89 3.89
C GLN A 66 -11.26 -9.33 4.24
N SER A 67 -10.35 -10.18 4.71
CA SER A 67 -8.96 -9.84 5.02
C SER A 67 -8.22 -9.39 3.75
N GLU A 68 -8.29 -10.17 2.68
CA GLU A 68 -7.71 -9.82 1.38
C GLU A 68 -8.32 -8.56 0.78
N ALA A 69 -9.64 -8.40 0.83
CA ALA A 69 -10.29 -7.18 0.33
C ALA A 69 -9.78 -5.93 1.06
N ARG A 70 -9.53 -6.03 2.37
CA ARG A 70 -8.90 -4.96 3.15
C ARG A 70 -7.45 -4.76 2.76
N GLY A 71 -6.69 -5.84 2.60
CA GLY A 71 -5.31 -5.81 2.13
C GLY A 71 -5.21 -5.09 0.78
N ALA A 72 -6.02 -5.48 -0.20
CA ALA A 72 -6.10 -4.87 -1.51
C ALA A 72 -6.41 -3.37 -1.41
N LEU A 73 -7.39 -2.97 -0.60
CA LEU A 73 -7.72 -1.56 -0.36
C LEU A 73 -6.52 -0.79 0.21
N VAL A 74 -5.82 -1.36 1.19
CA VAL A 74 -4.62 -0.75 1.78
C VAL A 74 -3.48 -0.67 0.75
N GLY A 75 -3.32 -1.69 -0.09
CA GLY A 75 -2.36 -1.71 -1.18
C GLY A 75 -2.62 -0.59 -2.20
N TYR A 76 -3.88 -0.42 -2.63
CA TYR A 76 -4.28 0.68 -3.52
C TYR A 76 -4.10 2.06 -2.87
N ALA A 77 -4.44 2.20 -1.58
CA ALA A 77 -4.18 3.43 -0.83
C ALA A 77 -2.68 3.73 -0.77
N GLY A 78 -1.85 2.71 -0.53
CA GLY A 78 -0.39 2.79 -0.58
C GLY A 78 0.12 3.27 -1.94
N ALA A 79 -0.34 2.65 -3.04
CA ALA A 79 0.01 3.09 -4.39
C ALA A 79 -0.38 4.56 -4.64
N GLY A 80 -1.57 4.97 -4.21
CA GLY A 80 -2.04 6.35 -4.30
C GLY A 80 -1.15 7.34 -3.54
N LEU A 81 -0.79 7.03 -2.30
CA LEU A 81 0.13 7.85 -1.49
C LEU A 81 1.52 7.94 -2.13
N GLY A 82 2.02 6.82 -2.66
CA GLY A 82 3.31 6.79 -3.36
C GLY A 82 3.33 7.67 -4.59
N ILE A 83 2.29 7.57 -5.44
CA ILE A 83 2.12 8.42 -6.63
C ILE A 83 2.03 9.89 -6.24
N LEU A 84 1.25 10.21 -5.20
CA LEU A 84 1.15 11.59 -4.69
C LEU A 84 2.51 12.14 -4.27
N GLY A 85 3.31 11.34 -3.55
CA GLY A 85 4.68 11.69 -3.19
C GLY A 85 5.56 12.00 -4.41
N ILE A 86 5.49 11.17 -5.45
CA ILE A 86 6.23 11.37 -6.71
C ILE A 86 5.80 12.67 -7.41
N VAL A 87 4.49 12.89 -7.53
CA VAL A 87 3.94 14.10 -8.17
C VAL A 87 4.38 15.36 -7.43
N LEU A 88 4.37 15.35 -6.10
CA LEU A 88 4.88 16.46 -5.28
C LEU A 88 6.38 16.69 -5.54
N PHE A 89 7.17 15.62 -5.67
CA PHE A 89 8.60 15.71 -5.95
C PHE A 89 8.89 16.36 -7.33
N ILE A 90 8.19 15.88 -8.37
CA ILE A 90 8.34 16.38 -9.74
C ILE A 90 7.82 17.83 -9.85
N GLY A 91 6.61 18.09 -9.33
CA GLY A 91 6.00 19.41 -9.33
C GLY A 91 6.86 20.44 -8.59
N HIS A 92 7.48 20.05 -7.47
CA HIS A 92 8.44 20.89 -6.77
C HIS A 92 9.70 21.15 -7.61
N GLY A 93 10.27 20.12 -8.25
CA GLY A 93 11.44 20.25 -9.12
C GLY A 93 11.21 21.18 -10.32
N ILE A 94 10.00 21.19 -10.89
CA ILE A 94 9.61 22.09 -11.99
C ILE A 94 9.39 23.52 -11.49
N THR A 95 8.70 23.69 -10.36
CA THR A 95 8.39 25.02 -9.80
C THR A 95 9.64 25.75 -9.30
N ALA A 96 10.61 25.02 -8.73
CA ALA A 96 11.87 25.59 -8.29
C ALA A 96 12.73 26.10 -9.47
N ARG A 97 12.72 25.41 -10.62
CA ARG A 97 13.43 25.86 -11.83
C ARG A 97 12.84 27.12 -12.46
N ARG A 98 11.52 27.34 -12.36
CA ARG A 98 10.86 28.54 -12.91
C ARG A 98 11.08 29.82 -12.09
N ARG A 99 11.58 29.70 -10.85
CA ARG A 99 11.89 30.85 -9.97
C ARG A 99 13.38 31.19 -9.92
N SER A 100 14.22 30.42 -10.60
CA SER A 100 15.65 30.72 -10.79
C SER A 100 15.87 31.42 -12.12
#